data_AF-A0A2D8V9A8-F1
#
_entry.id   AF-A0A2D8V9A8-F1
#
_cell.length_a   1.000
_cell.length_b   1.000
_cell.length_c   1.000
_cell.angle_alpha   90.00
_cell.angle_beta   90.00
_cell.angle_gamma   90.00
#
_symmetry.space_group_name_H-M   'P 1'
#
loop_
_entity.id
_entity.type
_entity.pdbx_description
1 polymer ?
#
loop_
_entity_poly.entity_id
_entity_poly.type
_entity_poly.pdbx_seq_one_letter_code
_entity_poly.pdbx_strand_id
1 'polypeptide(L)'
;TFINMLNEFCDSQVSDCQGMIEAAESEMENYSNLLDLNDKNQVAGISLGLTYNLNSRMKLFSEFSQLSGETLNPYNPETETDNYNSFDDRLGFGFIPIGFTAEWDKVTLSLDLRQNSENYLFNYWDQNYDHTRAMVVQKDGSNVVVTKEDKLYLYGKSKGANLSITSNFLKIFQLEMMYQYMNGDKWDNSINDYKSDQNSTFYTKLDIDTSIIQKVRIAEIFYQQSYSDKPFSFKPDENTLFGYNIGVEMADNMVLILKGRKSYVFENDGFRPVKTTQIETQVIF
;
A
#
# COMPACT_ATOMS: atom_id res chain seq x y z
N THR A 1 13.98 -17.89 -11.75
CA THR A 1 12.77 -18.62 -12.24
C THR A 1 12.54 -18.41 -13.73
N PHE A 2 12.49 -17.16 -14.23
CA PHE A 2 12.33 -16.89 -15.68
C PHE A 2 13.57 -17.24 -16.51
N ILE A 3 14.77 -16.88 -16.04
CA ILE A 3 16.04 -17.26 -16.69
C ILE A 3 16.25 -18.78 -16.73
N ASN A 4 15.93 -19.49 -15.64
CA ASN A 4 15.99 -20.96 -15.64
C ASN A 4 15.02 -21.58 -16.65
N MET A 5 13.83 -20.99 -16.81
CA MET A 5 12.87 -21.40 -17.84
C MET A 5 13.41 -21.11 -19.24
N LEU A 6 14.06 -19.96 -19.47
CA LEU A 6 14.71 -19.63 -20.75
C LEU A 6 15.88 -20.57 -21.08
N ASN A 7 16.69 -20.92 -20.08
CA ASN A 7 17.78 -21.89 -20.21
C ASN A 7 17.25 -23.29 -20.60
N GLU A 8 16.14 -23.74 -20.00
CA GLU A 8 15.48 -25.00 -20.39
C GLU A 8 14.93 -24.96 -21.83
N PHE A 9 14.50 -23.80 -22.32
CA PHE A 9 14.04 -23.63 -23.71
C PHE A 9 15.21 -23.57 -24.72
N CYS A 10 16.34 -22.97 -24.34
CA CYS A 10 17.52 -22.79 -25.19
C CYS A 10 18.27 -24.10 -25.52
N ASP A 11 18.09 -25.17 -24.74
CA ASP A 11 18.61 -26.51 -25.06
C ASP A 11 18.03 -27.09 -26.37
N SER A 12 16.98 -26.47 -26.93
CA SER A 12 16.39 -26.84 -28.22
C SER A 12 16.64 -25.78 -29.32
N GLN A 13 17.70 -26.01 -30.11
CA GLN A 13 17.82 -25.60 -31.53
C GLN A 13 18.17 -24.14 -31.93
N VAL A 14 18.81 -23.30 -31.10
CA VAL A 14 19.31 -21.99 -31.59
C VAL A 14 20.77 -21.76 -31.21
N SER A 15 21.65 -21.63 -32.22
CA SER A 15 23.13 -21.56 -32.07
C SER A 15 23.68 -20.29 -31.41
N ASP A 16 22.82 -19.41 -30.91
CA ASP A 16 23.18 -18.14 -30.26
C ASP A 16 22.29 -17.83 -29.03
N CYS A 17 21.44 -18.79 -28.62
CA CYS A 17 20.48 -18.62 -27.52
C CYS A 17 21.19 -18.37 -26.18
N GLN A 18 22.24 -19.16 -25.93
CA GLN A 18 23.02 -19.07 -24.71
C GLN A 18 23.76 -17.71 -24.60
N GLY A 19 24.32 -17.22 -25.70
CA GLY A 19 24.99 -15.91 -25.74
C GLY A 19 24.02 -14.75 -25.49
N MET A 20 22.78 -14.86 -25.97
CA MET A 20 21.73 -13.87 -25.67
C MET A 20 21.28 -13.90 -24.21
N ILE A 21 21.19 -15.10 -23.60
CA ILE A 21 20.89 -15.22 -22.17
C ILE A 21 22.02 -14.63 -21.33
N GLU A 22 23.28 -14.97 -21.62
CA GLU A 22 24.45 -14.44 -20.90
C GLU A 22 24.56 -12.92 -21.04
N ALA A 23 24.27 -12.37 -22.23
CA ALA A 23 24.21 -10.92 -22.43
C ALA A 23 23.09 -10.26 -21.61
N ALA A 24 21.90 -10.87 -21.57
CA ALA A 24 20.78 -10.38 -20.76
C ALA A 24 21.07 -10.50 -19.26
N GLU A 25 21.69 -11.58 -18.81
CA GLU A 25 22.13 -11.77 -17.41
C GLU A 25 23.15 -10.71 -17.01
N SER A 26 24.16 -10.47 -17.85
CA SER A 26 25.18 -9.44 -17.60
C SER A 26 24.57 -8.04 -17.56
N GLU A 27 23.62 -7.73 -18.45
CA GLU A 27 22.91 -6.46 -18.44
C GLU A 27 22.03 -6.32 -17.19
N MET A 28 21.31 -7.37 -16.79
CA MET A 28 20.52 -7.41 -15.56
C MET A 28 21.39 -7.24 -14.31
N GLU A 29 22.55 -7.88 -14.25
CA GLU A 29 23.49 -7.75 -13.14
C GLU A 29 24.09 -6.35 -13.08
N ASN A 30 24.42 -5.75 -14.24
CA ASN A 30 24.88 -4.36 -14.31
C ASN A 30 23.81 -3.39 -13.79
N TYR A 31 22.55 -3.54 -14.20
CA TYR A 31 21.46 -2.72 -13.65
C TYR A 31 21.17 -3.01 -12.19
N SER A 32 21.27 -4.27 -11.75
CA SER A 32 21.11 -4.67 -10.34
C SER A 32 22.14 -3.99 -9.45
N ASN A 33 23.40 -3.99 -9.88
CA ASN A 33 24.49 -3.33 -9.17
C ASN A 33 24.38 -1.80 -9.24
N LEU A 34 23.92 -1.24 -10.36
CA LEU A 34 23.70 0.21 -10.51
C LEU A 34 22.56 0.72 -9.64
N LEU A 35 21.54 -0.12 -9.39
CA LEU A 35 20.37 0.19 -8.57
C LEU A 35 20.47 -0.33 -7.13
N ASP A 36 21.61 -0.90 -6.75
CA ASP A 36 21.90 -1.47 -5.43
C ASP A 36 20.88 -2.51 -4.94
N LEU A 37 20.38 -3.36 -5.86
CA LEU A 37 19.35 -4.36 -5.57
C LEU A 37 19.87 -5.62 -4.87
N ASN A 38 21.13 -5.63 -4.43
CA ASN A 38 21.75 -6.77 -3.78
C ASN A 38 21.28 -6.95 -2.32
N ASP A 39 20.88 -5.85 -1.67
CA ASP A 39 20.32 -5.87 -0.32
C ASP A 39 18.80 -6.11 -0.36
N LYS A 40 18.37 -7.21 0.27
CA LYS A 40 16.96 -7.58 0.37
C LYS A 40 16.35 -6.97 1.61
N ASN A 41 15.61 -5.88 1.44
CA ASN A 41 14.75 -5.37 2.50
C ASN A 41 13.55 -6.30 2.66
N GLN A 42 13.43 -6.91 3.84
CA GLN A 42 12.37 -7.84 4.17
C GLN A 42 11.43 -7.21 5.18
N VAL A 43 10.19 -6.98 4.75
CA VAL A 43 9.10 -6.56 5.63
C VAL A 43 8.14 -7.73 5.83
N ALA A 44 7.79 -8.00 7.09
CA ALA A 44 6.76 -8.95 7.47
C ALA A 44 5.77 -8.26 8.42
N GLY A 45 4.53 -8.75 8.46
CA GLY A 45 3.50 -8.22 9.34
C GLY A 45 2.64 -9.32 9.93
N ILE A 46 2.22 -9.12 11.18
CA ILE A 46 1.26 -9.97 11.86
C ILE A 46 0.22 -9.09 12.56
N SER A 47 -1.04 -9.51 12.54
CA SER A 47 -2.11 -8.89 13.32
C SER A 47 -2.93 -9.93 14.07
N LEU A 48 -3.38 -9.55 15.26
CA LEU A 48 -4.22 -10.34 16.14
C LEU A 48 -5.42 -9.49 16.55
N GLY A 49 -6.62 -9.97 16.23
CA GLY A 49 -7.88 -9.31 16.56
C GLY A 49 -8.71 -10.12 17.53
N LEU A 50 -9.37 -9.43 18.46
CA LEU A 50 -10.40 -9.98 19.34
C LEU A 50 -11.72 -9.29 19.03
N THR A 51 -12.79 -10.06 18.87
CA THR A 51 -14.13 -9.51 18.62
C THR A 51 -15.11 -10.11 19.61
N TYR A 52 -15.94 -9.26 20.21
CA TYR A 52 -17.00 -9.62 21.13
C TYR A 52 -18.35 -9.12 20.59
N ASN A 53 -19.29 -10.04 20.37
CA ASN A 53 -20.63 -9.70 19.93
C ASN A 53 -21.49 -9.29 21.14
N LEU A 54 -21.90 -8.02 21.20
CA LEU A 54 -22.83 -7.54 22.23
C LEU A 54 -24.25 -8.05 21.97
N ASN A 55 -24.65 -8.07 20.69
CA ASN A 55 -25.90 -8.63 20.21
C ASN A 55 -25.77 -8.96 18.70
N SER A 56 -26.88 -9.24 18.02
CA SER A 56 -26.89 -9.57 16.58
C SER A 56 -26.50 -8.42 15.64
N ARG A 57 -26.34 -7.19 16.15
CA ARG A 57 -26.09 -5.97 15.37
C ARG A 57 -24.92 -5.14 15.87
N MET A 58 -24.38 -5.44 17.05
CA MET A 58 -23.35 -4.62 17.70
C MET A 58 -22.18 -5.49 18.12
N LYS A 59 -20.98 -5.07 17.73
CA LYS A 59 -19.73 -5.76 18.01
C LYS A 59 -18.73 -4.79 18.62
N LEU A 60 -17.99 -5.25 19.60
CA LEU A 60 -16.77 -4.60 20.05
C LEU A 60 -15.59 -5.38 19.51
N PHE A 61 -14.53 -4.69 19.14
CA PHE A 61 -13.30 -5.33 18.72
C PHE A 61 -12.08 -4.61 19.30
N SER A 62 -10.97 -5.33 19.33
CA SER A 62 -9.64 -4.79 19.61
C SER A 62 -8.67 -5.51 18.70
N GLU A 63 -7.62 -4.81 18.28
CA GLU A 63 -6.62 -5.36 17.36
C GLU A 63 -5.23 -4.91 17.77
N PHE A 64 -4.26 -5.81 17.69
CA PHE A 64 -2.84 -5.49 17.75
C PHE A 64 -2.19 -5.92 16.45
N SER A 65 -1.33 -5.09 15.89
CA SER A 65 -0.60 -5.35 14.65
C SER A 65 0.86 -4.97 14.82
N GLN A 66 1.76 -5.75 14.25
CA GLN A 66 3.20 -5.49 14.30
C GLN A 66 3.84 -5.75 12.95
N LEU A 67 4.72 -4.82 12.56
CA LEU A 67 5.63 -4.97 11.44
C LEU A 67 7.00 -5.42 11.96
N SER A 68 7.69 -6.23 11.16
CA SER A 68 9.04 -6.73 11.42
C SER A 68 9.89 -6.43 10.20
N GLY A 69 11.10 -5.93 10.44
CA GLY A 69 12.00 -5.40 9.42
C GLY A 69 12.71 -4.16 9.96
N GLU A 70 13.42 -3.46 9.08
CA GLU A 70 14.14 -2.23 9.39
C GLU A 70 13.77 -1.13 8.38
N THR A 71 13.81 0.13 8.79
CA THR A 71 13.68 1.33 7.94
C THR A 71 15.04 2.00 7.79
N LEU A 72 15.19 2.93 6.82
CA LEU A 72 16.40 3.74 6.76
C LEU A 72 16.55 4.65 7.99
N ASN A 73 17.80 4.87 8.39
CA ASN A 73 18.15 5.88 9.36
C ASN A 73 18.25 7.25 8.67
N PRO A 74 17.46 8.26 9.08
CA PRO A 74 17.50 9.57 8.43
C PRO A 74 18.71 10.43 8.79
N TYR A 75 19.42 10.11 9.87
CA TYR A 75 20.56 10.88 10.34
C TYR A 75 21.82 10.59 9.53
N ASN A 76 22.70 11.57 9.41
CA ASN A 76 24.00 11.35 8.79
C ASN A 76 25.02 10.83 9.83
N PRO A 77 25.67 9.68 9.62
CA PRO A 77 26.60 9.09 10.59
C PRO A 77 27.84 9.94 10.87
N GLU A 78 28.24 10.81 9.93
CA GLU A 78 29.43 11.67 10.06
C GLU A 78 29.14 12.97 10.81
N THR A 79 27.94 13.54 10.65
CA THR A 79 27.58 14.85 11.24
C THR A 79 26.67 14.75 12.45
N GLU A 80 25.94 13.64 12.59
CA GLU A 80 24.89 13.43 13.60
C GLU A 80 25.09 12.09 14.33
N THR A 81 26.34 11.74 14.63
CA THR A 81 26.75 10.43 15.15
C THR A 81 25.96 9.96 16.39
N ASP A 82 25.69 10.86 17.34
CA ASP A 82 24.94 10.51 18.56
C ASP A 82 23.49 10.13 18.21
N ASN A 83 22.82 10.94 17.38
CA ASN A 83 21.44 10.67 16.94
C ASN A 83 21.39 9.41 16.08
N TYR A 84 22.33 9.26 15.14
CA TYR A 84 22.46 8.08 14.28
C TYR A 84 22.55 6.79 15.09
N ASN A 85 23.43 6.75 16.10
CA ASN A 85 23.62 5.57 16.96
C ASN A 85 22.44 5.31 17.92
N SER A 86 21.61 6.32 18.18
CA SER A 86 20.45 6.22 19.07
C SER A 86 19.13 5.93 18.36
N PHE A 87 19.09 6.06 17.04
CA PHE A 87 17.89 5.85 16.25
C PHE A 87 17.48 4.38 16.25
N ASP A 88 16.20 4.12 16.52
CA ASP A 88 15.62 2.79 16.42
C ASP A 88 15.05 2.61 15.01
N ASP A 89 15.75 1.84 14.18
CA ASP A 89 15.37 1.53 12.81
C ASP A 89 14.38 0.37 12.69
N ARG A 90 14.03 -0.30 13.80
CA ARG A 90 13.09 -1.42 13.76
C ARG A 90 11.68 -0.94 13.44
N LEU A 91 10.97 -1.72 12.63
CA LEU A 91 9.57 -1.45 12.34
C LEU A 91 8.68 -1.58 13.57
N GLY A 92 7.63 -0.77 13.58
CA GLY A 92 6.78 -0.57 14.75
C GLY A 92 5.55 -1.46 14.84
N PHE A 93 4.65 -1.06 15.75
CA PHE A 93 3.37 -1.71 15.99
C PHE A 93 2.22 -0.70 16.03
N GLY A 94 1.03 -1.20 15.71
CA GLY A 94 -0.25 -0.52 15.83
C GLY A 94 -1.16 -1.24 16.82
N PHE A 95 -2.00 -0.48 17.51
CA PHE A 95 -2.98 -1.03 18.43
C PHE A 95 -4.30 -0.26 18.36
N ILE A 96 -5.38 -1.04 18.29
CA ILE A 96 -6.77 -0.60 18.40
C ILE A 96 -7.27 -1.10 19.76
N PRO A 97 -7.23 -0.27 20.82
CA PRO A 97 -7.72 -0.67 22.15
C PRO A 97 -9.19 -1.02 22.15
N ILE A 98 -9.98 -0.26 21.39
CA ILE A 98 -11.41 -0.48 21.26
C ILE A 98 -11.91 0.05 19.92
N GLY A 99 -12.65 -0.81 19.25
CA GLY A 99 -13.45 -0.53 18.09
C GLY A 99 -14.88 -1.00 18.33
N PHE A 100 -15.81 -0.34 17.66
CA PHE A 100 -17.23 -0.59 17.76
C PHE A 100 -17.82 -0.65 16.35
N THR A 101 -18.56 -1.71 16.08
CA THR A 101 -19.29 -1.88 14.81
C THR A 101 -20.78 -2.03 15.08
N ALA A 102 -21.59 -1.24 14.38
CA ALA A 102 -23.03 -1.31 14.38
C ALA A 102 -23.54 -1.65 12.97
N GLU A 103 -24.34 -2.72 12.89
CA GLU A 103 -24.93 -3.25 11.67
C GLU A 103 -26.44 -3.01 11.68
N TRP A 104 -26.89 -2.16 10.78
CA TRP A 104 -28.28 -2.06 10.35
C TRP A 104 -28.42 -2.74 8.99
N ASP A 105 -29.61 -3.22 8.66
CA ASP A 105 -29.93 -4.01 7.45
C ASP A 105 -29.13 -3.65 6.18
N LYS A 106 -28.99 -2.35 5.90
CA LYS A 106 -28.28 -1.83 4.73
C LYS A 106 -27.10 -0.93 5.05
N VAL A 107 -26.77 -0.74 6.33
CA VAL A 107 -25.74 0.21 6.74
C VAL A 107 -24.92 -0.42 7.85
N THR A 108 -23.61 -0.50 7.64
CA THR A 108 -22.64 -0.87 8.67
C THR A 108 -21.81 0.37 8.98
N LEU A 109 -21.74 0.72 10.25
CA LEU A 109 -20.89 1.77 10.77
C LEU A 109 -19.82 1.11 11.65
N SER A 110 -18.56 1.47 11.47
CA SER A 110 -17.49 1.12 12.39
C SER A 110 -16.73 2.35 12.85
N LEU A 111 -16.45 2.44 14.14
CA LEU A 111 -15.65 3.49 14.75
C LEU A 111 -14.60 2.83 15.63
N ASP A 112 -13.34 3.23 15.51
CA ASP A 112 -12.27 2.69 16.32
C ASP A 112 -11.25 3.75 16.73
N LEU A 113 -10.63 3.55 17.89
CA LEU A 113 -9.51 4.37 18.37
C LEU A 113 -8.20 3.68 17.96
N ARG A 114 -7.23 4.45 17.46
CA ARG A 114 -5.95 3.91 16.97
C ARG A 114 -4.77 4.57 17.67
N GLN A 115 -3.73 3.78 17.92
CA GLN A 115 -2.43 4.25 18.38
C GLN A 115 -1.35 3.44 17.68
N ASN A 116 -0.19 4.05 17.40
CA ASN A 116 0.96 3.34 16.87
C ASN A 116 2.28 3.92 17.40
N SER A 117 3.30 3.07 17.39
CA SER A 117 4.69 3.48 17.59
C SER A 117 5.28 4.15 16.34
N GLU A 118 6.52 4.61 16.45
CA GLU A 118 7.34 5.02 15.30
C GLU A 118 7.49 3.86 14.30
N ASN A 119 7.84 4.19 13.05
CA ASN A 119 8.14 3.25 11.97
C ASN A 119 6.96 2.30 11.66
N TYR A 120 5.72 2.79 11.79
CA TYR A 120 4.52 2.00 11.56
C TYR A 120 3.45 2.80 10.84
N LEU A 121 2.74 2.11 9.93
CA LEU A 121 1.55 2.63 9.27
C LEU A 121 0.42 1.60 9.33
N PHE A 122 -0.76 2.03 9.75
CA PHE A 122 -1.98 1.27 9.51
C PHE A 122 -2.20 1.14 8.00
N ASN A 123 -2.69 -0.03 7.57
CA ASN A 123 -2.91 -0.36 6.15
C ASN A 123 -1.62 -0.31 5.31
N TYR A 124 -0.48 -0.75 5.85
CA TYR A 124 0.80 -0.75 5.12
C TYR A 124 0.70 -1.37 3.71
N TRP A 125 0.03 -2.52 3.58
CA TRP A 125 -0.30 -3.16 2.30
C TRP A 125 -1.67 -2.68 1.77
N ASP A 126 -1.75 -1.41 1.39
CA ASP A 126 -2.95 -0.82 0.80
C ASP A 126 -3.07 -1.10 -0.71
N GLN A 127 -4.16 -0.62 -1.35
CA GLN A 127 -4.39 -0.83 -2.79
C GLN A 127 -3.33 -0.16 -3.69
N ASN A 128 -2.57 0.80 -3.16
CA ASN A 128 -1.50 1.51 -3.86
C ASN A 128 -0.13 0.87 -3.59
N TYR A 129 -0.06 -0.23 -2.82
CA TYR A 129 1.19 -0.85 -2.41
C TYR A 129 2.04 -1.24 -3.60
N ASP A 130 1.49 -1.88 -4.63
CA ASP A 130 2.28 -2.32 -5.79
C ASP A 130 2.96 -1.16 -6.54
N HIS A 131 2.38 0.04 -6.48
CA HIS A 131 2.99 1.22 -7.08
C HIS A 131 4.00 1.89 -6.15
N THR A 132 3.74 1.89 -4.85
CA THR A 132 4.55 2.59 -3.84
C THR A 132 5.63 1.74 -3.20
N ARG A 133 5.63 0.41 -3.42
CA ARG A 133 6.55 -0.54 -2.77
C ARG A 133 8.02 -0.27 -3.08
N ALA A 134 8.32 0.22 -4.28
CA ALA A 134 9.67 0.53 -4.71
C ALA A 134 9.61 1.65 -5.75
N MET A 135 10.39 2.71 -5.53
CA MET A 135 10.47 3.86 -6.41
C MET A 135 11.93 4.18 -6.70
N VAL A 136 12.22 4.57 -7.94
CA VAL A 136 13.54 5.09 -8.30
C VAL A 136 13.56 6.58 -7.95
N VAL A 137 14.49 6.97 -7.08
CA VAL A 137 14.74 8.37 -6.73
C VAL A 137 16.16 8.75 -7.14
N GLN A 138 16.35 10.01 -7.51
CA GLN A 138 17.67 10.52 -7.81
C GLN A 138 18.32 11.01 -6.51
N LYS A 139 19.46 10.42 -6.13
CA LYS A 139 20.27 10.82 -4.97
C LYS A 139 21.69 11.07 -5.45
N ASP A 140 22.22 12.27 -5.22
CA ASP A 140 23.59 12.65 -5.57
C ASP A 140 24.01 12.38 -7.04
N GLY A 141 23.05 12.49 -7.96
CA GLY A 141 23.27 12.26 -9.40
C GLY A 141 23.20 10.80 -9.86
N SER A 142 22.99 9.84 -8.95
CA SER A 142 22.70 8.44 -9.26
C SER A 142 21.22 8.11 -9.01
N ASN A 143 20.72 7.08 -9.69
CA ASN A 143 19.39 6.54 -9.49
C ASN A 143 19.47 5.44 -8.43
N VAL A 144 18.75 5.61 -7.32
CA VAL A 144 18.69 4.64 -6.22
C VAL A 144 17.25 4.15 -6.07
N VAL A 145 17.07 2.87 -5.80
CA VAL A 145 15.76 2.31 -5.47
C VAL A 145 15.51 2.49 -3.98
N VAL A 146 14.39 3.12 -3.64
CA VAL A 146 13.93 3.27 -2.26
C VAL A 146 12.61 2.54 -2.11
N THR A 147 12.51 1.69 -1.10
CA THR A 147 11.31 0.91 -0.84
C THR A 147 10.31 1.67 0.05
N LYS A 148 9.10 1.12 0.22
CA LYS A 148 8.11 1.70 1.13
C LYS A 148 8.54 1.56 2.59
N GLU A 149 9.16 0.43 2.95
CA GLU A 149 9.68 0.18 4.29
C GLU A 149 10.84 1.10 4.65
N ASP A 150 11.72 1.41 3.68
CA ASP A 150 12.80 2.38 3.85
C ASP A 150 12.31 3.77 4.27
N LYS A 151 11.06 4.11 3.95
CA LYS A 151 10.43 5.39 4.23
C LYS A 151 9.62 5.38 5.52
N LEU A 152 9.58 4.27 6.27
CA LEU A 152 8.77 4.19 7.48
C LEU A 152 9.30 5.09 8.60
N TYR A 153 10.59 5.44 8.61
CA TYR A 153 11.16 6.49 9.48
C TYR A 153 10.47 7.83 9.33
N LEU A 154 9.77 8.09 8.22
CA LEU A 154 9.03 9.32 8.07
C LEU A 154 7.91 9.44 9.10
N TYR A 155 7.45 8.34 9.69
CA TYR A 155 6.25 8.29 10.52
C TYR A 155 6.59 7.98 11.98
N GLY A 156 6.36 8.98 12.83
CA GLY A 156 6.55 8.88 14.27
C GLY A 156 5.34 8.28 15.01
N LYS A 157 5.38 8.35 16.34
CA LYS A 157 4.27 7.91 17.18
C LYS A 157 3.01 8.70 16.83
N SER A 158 1.88 8.02 16.71
CA SER A 158 0.63 8.70 16.40
C SER A 158 -0.57 8.07 17.08
N LYS A 159 -1.62 8.88 17.25
CA LYS A 159 -2.89 8.45 17.83
C LYS A 159 -4.05 9.12 17.11
N GLY A 160 -5.19 8.45 17.11
CA GLY A 160 -6.35 8.98 16.42
C GLY A 160 -7.53 8.05 16.44
N ALA A 161 -8.36 8.17 15.42
CA ALA A 161 -9.58 7.40 15.29
C ALA A 161 -9.88 7.14 13.82
N ASN A 162 -10.60 6.07 13.57
CA ASN A 162 -11.09 5.73 12.26
C ASN A 162 -12.62 5.59 12.28
N LEU A 163 -13.24 6.06 11.22
CA LEU A 163 -14.66 5.95 10.95
C LEU A 163 -14.82 5.28 9.60
N SER A 164 -15.60 4.21 9.54
CA SER A 164 -16.03 3.60 8.28
C SER A 164 -17.54 3.46 8.22
N ILE A 165 -18.08 3.65 7.03
CA ILE A 165 -19.49 3.52 6.70
C ILE A 165 -19.57 2.70 5.42
N THR A 166 -20.28 1.58 5.48
CA THR A 166 -20.64 0.77 4.33
C THR A 166 -22.15 0.78 4.20
N SER A 167 -22.68 1.12 3.02
CA SER A 167 -24.12 1.22 2.79
C SER A 167 -24.58 0.65 1.47
N ASN A 168 -25.57 -0.23 1.52
CA ASN A 168 -26.32 -0.74 0.37
C ASN A 168 -27.54 0.16 0.13
N PHE A 169 -27.30 1.41 -0.26
CA PHE A 169 -28.33 2.45 -0.31
C PHE A 169 -29.34 2.23 -1.46
N LEU A 170 -28.96 1.47 -2.48
CA LEU A 170 -29.84 0.96 -3.53
C LEU A 170 -29.64 -0.54 -3.69
N LYS A 171 -30.63 -1.25 -4.26
CA LYS A 171 -30.50 -2.70 -4.58
C LYS A 171 -29.31 -3.03 -5.49
N ILE A 172 -28.70 -2.02 -6.09
CA ILE A 172 -27.68 -2.14 -7.14
C ILE A 172 -26.37 -1.47 -6.78
N PHE A 173 -26.30 -0.69 -5.69
CA PHE A 173 -25.10 0.07 -5.34
C PHE A 173 -24.76 -0.11 -3.87
N GLN A 174 -23.48 -0.38 -3.64
CA GLN A 174 -22.86 -0.38 -2.34
C GLN A 174 -21.82 0.74 -2.29
N LEU A 175 -21.96 1.62 -1.31
CA LEU A 175 -21.01 2.69 -1.02
C LEU A 175 -20.20 2.30 0.21
N GLU A 176 -18.88 2.39 0.11
CA GLU A 176 -17.95 2.27 1.23
C GLU A 176 -17.20 3.58 1.37
N MET A 177 -17.10 4.08 2.60
CA MET A 177 -16.33 5.27 2.94
C MET A 177 -15.56 4.99 4.22
N MET A 178 -14.30 5.35 4.26
CA MET A 178 -13.45 5.27 5.43
C MET A 178 -12.67 6.58 5.57
N TYR A 179 -12.67 7.12 6.78
CA TYR A 179 -11.81 8.23 7.16
C TYR A 179 -11.07 7.89 8.44
N GLN A 180 -9.75 7.79 8.30
CA GLN A 180 -8.83 7.64 9.41
C GLN A 180 -8.18 9.00 9.68
N TYR A 181 -8.36 9.51 10.88
CA TYR A 181 -7.61 10.64 11.40
C TYR A 181 -6.51 10.13 12.32
N MET A 182 -5.26 10.47 12.04
CA MET A 182 -4.13 10.25 12.96
C MET A 182 -3.42 11.58 13.17
N ASN A 183 -3.18 11.91 14.43
CA ASN A 183 -2.32 13.02 14.83
C ASN A 183 -1.07 12.44 15.49
N GLY A 184 0.09 12.81 14.98
CA GLY A 184 1.35 12.31 15.49
C GLY A 184 2.50 13.16 15.01
N ASP A 185 3.65 12.51 14.91
CA ASP A 185 4.85 13.15 14.43
C ASP A 185 5.26 12.62 13.07
N LYS A 186 5.83 13.48 12.23
CA LYS A 186 6.39 13.14 10.92
C LYS A 186 7.77 13.76 10.80
N TRP A 187 8.71 13.00 10.24
CA TRP A 187 10.06 13.47 10.00
C TRP A 187 10.07 14.67 9.04
N ASP A 188 10.82 15.70 9.36
CA ASP A 188 11.04 16.86 8.49
C ASP A 188 12.54 17.06 8.22
N ASN A 189 12.92 16.81 6.97
CA ASN A 189 14.30 16.97 6.47
C ASN A 189 14.85 18.39 6.62
N SER A 190 14.02 19.42 6.83
CA SER A 190 14.47 20.81 6.95
C SER A 190 15.01 21.12 8.35
N ILE A 191 14.51 20.41 9.36
CA ILE A 191 14.92 20.58 10.76
C ILE A 191 15.67 19.35 11.31
N ASN A 192 15.83 18.30 10.50
CA ASN A 192 16.41 17.01 10.88
C ASN A 192 15.79 16.44 12.16
N ASP A 193 14.48 16.58 12.31
CA ASP A 193 13.76 16.10 13.48
C ASP A 193 12.28 15.85 13.14
N TYR A 194 11.59 15.17 14.04
CA TYR A 194 10.16 14.95 14.00
C TYR A 194 9.40 16.23 14.38
N LYS A 195 8.43 16.60 13.55
CA LYS A 195 7.45 17.64 13.85
C LYS A 195 6.06 17.05 13.95
N SER A 196 5.20 17.69 14.74
CA SER A 196 3.80 17.29 14.79
C SER A 196 3.14 17.51 13.42
N ASP A 197 2.55 16.45 12.87
CA ASP A 197 1.85 16.46 11.58
C ASP A 197 0.67 15.48 11.59
N GLN A 198 -0.29 15.75 10.70
CA GLN A 198 -1.47 14.93 10.52
C GLN A 198 -1.21 13.86 9.46
N ASN A 199 -1.54 12.61 9.80
CA ASN A 199 -1.34 11.45 8.93
C ASN A 199 -2.68 10.75 8.64
N SER A 200 -3.56 11.44 7.92
CA SER A 200 -4.94 10.99 7.70
C SER A 200 -5.12 10.25 6.39
N THR A 201 -6.03 9.29 6.38
CA THR A 201 -6.36 8.50 5.19
C THR A 201 -7.84 8.64 4.89
N PHE A 202 -8.16 8.94 3.64
CA PHE A 202 -9.52 8.90 3.13
C PHE A 202 -9.63 7.83 2.04
N TYR A 203 -10.68 7.02 2.12
CA TYR A 203 -10.99 6.02 1.13
C TYR A 203 -12.48 6.04 0.85
N THR A 204 -12.85 5.91 -0.42
CA THR A 204 -14.22 5.68 -0.82
C THR A 204 -14.27 4.75 -2.01
N LYS A 205 -15.27 3.86 -2.00
CA LYS A 205 -15.53 2.92 -3.08
C LYS A 205 -17.02 2.88 -3.37
N LEU A 206 -17.35 2.85 -4.66
CA LEU A 206 -18.67 2.55 -5.16
C LEU A 206 -18.60 1.22 -5.90
N ASP A 207 -19.33 0.24 -5.40
CA ASP A 207 -19.50 -1.09 -5.98
C ASP A 207 -20.91 -1.23 -6.56
N ILE A 208 -21.02 -1.95 -7.67
CA ILE A 208 -22.28 -2.23 -8.35
C ILE A 208 -22.61 -3.70 -8.17
N ASP A 209 -23.81 -4.00 -7.66
CA ASP A 209 -24.32 -5.37 -7.60
C ASP A 209 -24.50 -5.91 -9.02
N THR A 210 -23.58 -6.80 -9.42
CA THR A 210 -23.52 -7.33 -10.78
C THR A 210 -24.47 -8.51 -10.99
N SER A 211 -25.27 -8.91 -9.98
CA SER A 211 -26.26 -9.99 -10.12
C SER A 211 -27.29 -9.74 -11.23
N ILE A 212 -27.51 -8.47 -11.58
CA ILE A 212 -28.43 -8.03 -12.62
C ILE A 212 -27.76 -7.99 -14.01
N ILE A 213 -26.42 -7.94 -14.08
CA ILE A 213 -25.67 -7.77 -15.32
C ILE A 213 -25.05 -9.12 -15.71
N GLN A 214 -25.58 -9.74 -16.76
CA GLN A 214 -25.09 -11.04 -17.22
C GLN A 214 -23.59 -10.99 -17.55
N LYS A 215 -22.87 -12.04 -17.13
CA LYS A 215 -21.42 -12.24 -17.32
C LYS A 215 -20.53 -11.20 -16.65
N VAL A 216 -21.06 -10.24 -15.89
CA VAL A 216 -20.24 -9.32 -15.10
C VAL A 216 -20.23 -9.81 -13.65
N ARG A 217 -19.04 -9.91 -13.08
CA ARG A 217 -18.79 -10.42 -11.72
C ARG A 217 -18.24 -9.36 -10.78
N ILE A 218 -17.55 -8.35 -11.32
CA ILE A 218 -16.97 -7.25 -10.54
C ILE A 218 -17.21 -5.96 -11.32
N ALA A 219 -17.70 -4.93 -10.66
CA ALA A 219 -17.83 -3.59 -11.22
C ALA A 219 -17.73 -2.56 -10.07
N GLU A 220 -16.51 -2.08 -9.83
CA GLU A 220 -16.25 -1.12 -8.75
C GLU A 220 -15.33 0.00 -9.21
N ILE A 221 -15.51 1.17 -8.59
CA ILE A 221 -14.60 2.31 -8.70
C ILE A 221 -14.25 2.77 -7.30
N PHE A 222 -13.04 3.26 -7.10
CA PHE A 222 -12.60 3.73 -5.79
C PHE A 222 -11.59 4.87 -5.90
N TYR A 223 -11.52 5.64 -4.81
CA TYR A 223 -10.54 6.67 -4.57
C TYR A 223 -9.94 6.44 -3.19
N GLN A 224 -8.63 6.55 -3.10
CA GLN A 224 -7.87 6.47 -1.87
C GLN A 224 -6.86 7.60 -1.85
N GLN A 225 -6.74 8.29 -0.73
CA GLN A 225 -5.61 9.17 -0.44
C GLN A 225 -5.12 8.82 0.95
N SER A 226 -4.00 8.10 1.00
CA SER A 226 -3.39 7.63 2.24
C SER A 226 -2.41 8.66 2.78
N TYR A 227 -2.27 8.67 4.10
CA TYR A 227 -1.17 9.33 4.80
C TYR A 227 -0.96 10.83 4.52
N SER A 228 -2.06 11.56 4.34
CA SER A 228 -2.09 12.98 3.95
C SER A 228 -2.52 13.89 5.10
N ASP A 229 -2.04 15.12 5.11
CA ASP A 229 -2.43 16.15 6.08
C ASP A 229 -3.89 16.58 5.87
N LYS A 230 -4.30 16.71 4.59
CA LYS A 230 -5.61 17.23 4.18
C LYS A 230 -6.20 16.42 3.02
N PRO A 231 -6.65 15.18 3.27
CA PRO A 231 -7.19 14.31 2.22
C PRO A 231 -8.47 14.87 1.58
N PHE A 232 -9.22 15.74 2.27
CA PHE A 232 -10.41 16.41 1.72
C PHE A 232 -10.10 17.66 0.89
N SER A 233 -8.83 18.05 0.77
CA SER A 233 -8.42 19.07 -0.20
C SER A 233 -8.40 18.52 -1.63
N PHE A 234 -8.44 17.18 -1.78
CA PHE A 234 -8.36 16.45 -3.05
C PHE A 234 -7.20 16.90 -3.93
N LYS A 235 -6.11 17.34 -3.30
CA LYS A 235 -4.84 17.62 -3.95
C LYS A 235 -4.03 16.31 -3.97
N PRO A 236 -3.79 15.71 -5.15
CA PRO A 236 -3.10 14.44 -5.22
C PRO A 236 -1.64 14.54 -4.74
N ASP A 237 -1.19 13.47 -4.11
CA ASP A 237 0.18 13.19 -3.69
C ASP A 237 0.59 11.77 -4.12
N GLU A 238 1.80 11.33 -3.81
CA GLU A 238 2.31 9.98 -4.11
C GLU A 238 1.46 8.83 -3.52
N ASN A 239 0.68 9.12 -2.48
CA ASN A 239 -0.19 8.17 -1.78
C ASN A 239 -1.64 8.24 -2.26
N THR A 240 -1.90 8.99 -3.33
CA THR A 240 -3.21 9.12 -3.95
C THR A 240 -3.39 8.08 -5.06
N LEU A 241 -4.51 7.35 -5.01
CA LEU A 241 -4.89 6.33 -5.96
C LEU A 241 -6.35 6.49 -6.36
N PHE A 242 -6.59 6.55 -7.67
CA PHE A 242 -7.91 6.30 -8.23
C PHE A 242 -7.88 4.98 -9.01
N GLY A 243 -8.92 4.18 -8.89
CA GLY A 243 -8.99 2.90 -9.58
C GLY A 243 -10.39 2.46 -9.94
N TYR A 244 -10.45 1.53 -10.88
CA TYR A 244 -11.65 0.77 -11.19
C TYR A 244 -11.29 -0.69 -11.47
N ASN A 245 -12.21 -1.59 -11.16
CA ASN A 245 -12.09 -3.01 -11.46
C ASN A 245 -13.34 -3.46 -12.22
N ILE A 246 -13.14 -4.11 -13.36
CA ILE A 246 -14.22 -4.71 -14.16
C ILE A 246 -13.87 -6.19 -14.35
N GLY A 247 -14.69 -7.06 -13.78
CA GLY A 247 -14.56 -8.51 -13.86
C GLY A 247 -15.63 -9.10 -14.77
N VAL A 248 -15.20 -9.80 -15.82
CA VAL A 248 -16.09 -10.50 -16.75
C VAL A 248 -15.86 -12.00 -16.63
N GLU A 249 -16.95 -12.76 -16.56
CA GLU A 249 -16.94 -14.21 -16.58
C GLU A 249 -16.47 -14.73 -17.94
N MET A 250 -15.40 -15.53 -17.93
CA MET A 250 -14.87 -16.18 -19.13
C MET A 250 -15.40 -17.61 -19.28
N ALA A 251 -15.45 -18.33 -18.16
CA ALA A 251 -15.92 -19.70 -18.05
C ALA A 251 -16.47 -19.90 -16.63
N ASP A 252 -17.10 -21.06 -16.39
CA ASP A 252 -17.49 -21.46 -15.04
C ASP A 252 -16.28 -21.33 -14.11
N ASN A 253 -16.46 -20.55 -13.04
CA ASN A 253 -15.43 -20.30 -12.01
C ASN A 253 -14.16 -19.56 -12.51
N MET A 254 -14.19 -18.92 -13.68
CA MET A 254 -13.06 -18.14 -14.19
C MET A 254 -13.48 -16.72 -14.57
N VAL A 255 -12.80 -15.74 -13.98
CA VAL A 255 -13.08 -14.31 -14.20
C VAL A 255 -11.84 -13.62 -14.76
N LEU A 256 -12.03 -12.89 -15.85
CA LEU A 256 -11.05 -11.93 -16.37
C LEU A 256 -11.30 -10.58 -15.70
N ILE A 257 -10.29 -10.06 -15.01
CA ILE A 257 -10.36 -8.79 -14.30
C ILE A 257 -9.49 -7.78 -15.02
N LEU A 258 -10.12 -6.71 -15.50
CA LEU A 258 -9.47 -5.50 -15.95
C LEU A 258 -9.36 -4.53 -14.77
N LYS A 259 -8.13 -4.19 -14.39
CA LYS A 259 -7.83 -3.20 -13.35
C LYS A 259 -7.23 -1.96 -14.00
N GLY A 260 -7.92 -0.83 -13.89
CA GLY A 260 -7.37 0.47 -14.25
C GLY A 260 -6.95 1.21 -12.99
N ARG A 261 -5.75 1.79 -12.98
CA ARG A 261 -5.25 2.62 -11.88
C ARG A 261 -4.70 3.94 -12.39
N LYS A 262 -4.84 4.97 -11.56
CA LYS A 262 -4.24 6.28 -11.73
C LYS A 262 -3.59 6.66 -10.39
N SER A 263 -2.28 6.52 -10.32
CA SER A 263 -1.42 6.95 -9.21
C SER A 263 -0.69 8.23 -9.59
N TYR A 264 0.16 8.76 -8.69
CA TYR A 264 0.89 10.00 -8.93
C TYR A 264 2.35 9.87 -8.50
N VAL A 265 3.24 10.48 -9.28
CA VAL A 265 4.68 10.53 -9.02
C VAL A 265 5.12 11.99 -9.00
N PHE A 266 6.02 12.34 -8.09
CA PHE A 266 6.59 13.68 -7.99
C PHE A 266 7.58 13.93 -9.13
N GLU A 267 7.35 14.98 -9.93
CA GLU A 267 8.19 15.37 -11.05
C GLU A 267 8.13 16.89 -11.24
N ASN A 268 9.29 17.56 -11.32
CA ASN A 268 9.42 19.00 -11.63
C ASN A 268 8.44 19.93 -10.86
N ASP A 269 8.42 19.82 -9.53
CA ASP A 269 7.62 20.66 -8.61
C ASP A 269 6.10 20.38 -8.59
N GLY A 270 5.68 19.19 -9.04
CA GLY A 270 4.29 18.76 -8.95
C GLY A 270 4.07 17.24 -9.06
N PHE A 271 2.85 16.80 -8.78
CA PHE A 271 2.45 15.40 -8.88
C PHE A 271 1.85 15.09 -10.26
N ARG A 272 2.57 14.32 -11.08
CA ARG A 272 2.10 13.89 -12.40
C ARG A 272 1.35 12.56 -12.29
N PRO A 273 0.17 12.43 -12.93
CA PRO A 273 -0.55 11.16 -12.93
C PRO A 273 0.15 10.10 -13.78
N VAL A 274 0.28 8.90 -13.23
CA VAL A 274 0.71 7.68 -13.92
C VAL A 274 -0.48 6.75 -14.04
N LYS A 275 -0.77 6.29 -15.25
CA LYS A 275 -1.89 5.39 -15.52
C LYS A 275 -1.35 4.00 -15.80
N THR A 276 -1.90 3.01 -15.11
CA THR A 276 -1.59 1.61 -15.37
C THR A 276 -2.88 0.85 -15.67
N THR A 277 -2.74 -0.18 -16.50
CA THR A 277 -3.81 -1.10 -16.84
C THR A 277 -3.25 -2.50 -16.71
N GLN A 278 -3.93 -3.30 -15.91
CA GLN A 278 -3.55 -4.69 -15.67
C GLN A 278 -4.73 -5.59 -16.02
N ILE A 279 -4.41 -6.73 -16.60
CA ILE A 279 -5.37 -7.79 -16.91
C ILE A 279 -4.94 -9.01 -16.12
N GLU A 280 -5.85 -9.54 -15.32
CA GLU A 280 -5.63 -10.74 -14.51
C GLU A 280 -6.73 -11.76 -14.78
N THR A 281 -6.38 -13.04 -14.71
CA THR A 281 -7.36 -14.12 -14.68
C THR A 281 -7.39 -14.69 -13.28
N GLN A 282 -8.57 -14.81 -12.68
CA GLN A 282 -8.77 -15.42 -11.37
C GLN A 282 -9.65 -16.65 -11.50
N VAL A 283 -9.22 -17.73 -10.85
CA VAL A 283 -9.99 -18.96 -10.69
C VAL A 283 -10.66 -18.92 -9.33
N ILE A 284 -11.98 -18.99 -9.30
CA ILE A 284 -12.80 -18.97 -8.09
C ILE A 284 -13.05 -20.43 -7.69
N PHE A 285 -12.46 -20.89 -6.59
CA PHE A 285 -12.64 -22.26 -6.09
C PHE A 285 -13.87 -22.38 -5.19
#